data_AF-A0A937PT76-F1
#
_entry.id   AF-A0A937PT76-F1
#
_cell.length_a   1.000
_cell.length_b   1.000
_cell.length_c   1.000
_cell.angle_alpha   90.00
_cell.angle_beta   90.00
_cell.angle_gamma   90.00
#
_symmetry.space_group_name_H-M   'P 1'
#
loop_
_entity.id
_entity.type
_entity.pdbx_description
1 polymer ?
#
loop_
_entity_poly.entity_id
_entity_poly.type
_entity_poly.pdbx_seq_one_letter_code
_entity_poly.pdbx_strand_id
1 'polypeptide(L)'
;MSDWANEQVMDEKDRADIDKAMMWLWLVWAAQMAMLVVLVVIAHLFGPQIREQIGTGEDFPLGILQIMFGIVSVVSLGIAYYLRKSCLGGKFRQCQNICAQLAAARNKPAYIVKYQAAIFVAMAIPPSVGIYGFILSLFGATYAVFYAFIIVSAIGVVCLRPKKTELIALCQSEKADAAEQKTKPEA
;
A
#
# COMPACT_ATOMS: atom_id res chain seq x y z
N MET A 1 -3.44 -14.12 -30.87
CA MET A 1 -2.47 -13.57 -31.86
C MET A 1 -2.55 -12.03 -31.97
N SER A 2 -3.38 -11.37 -31.16
CA SER A 2 -3.58 -9.91 -31.13
C SER A 2 -2.74 -9.16 -30.08
N ASP A 3 -2.10 -9.84 -29.12
CA ASP A 3 -1.36 -9.18 -28.04
C ASP A 3 -0.08 -8.46 -28.52
N TRP A 4 0.60 -9.00 -29.53
CA TRP A 4 1.85 -8.42 -30.05
C TRP A 4 1.63 -7.10 -30.81
N ALA A 5 0.43 -6.88 -31.36
CA ALA A 5 0.09 -5.65 -32.10
C ALA A 5 -0.22 -4.48 -31.15
N ASN A 6 -0.76 -4.75 -29.96
CA ASN A 6 -1.05 -3.72 -28.95
C ASN A 6 0.21 -3.24 -28.21
N GLU A 7 1.31 -3.99 -28.27
CA GLU A 7 2.56 -3.64 -27.59
C GLU A 7 3.41 -2.61 -28.37
N GLN A 8 3.13 -2.42 -29.67
CA GLN A 8 3.89 -1.53 -30.56
C GLN A 8 3.43 -0.06 -30.57
N VAL A 9 2.35 0.32 -29.86
CA VAL A 9 1.85 1.72 -29.79
C VAL A 9 2.05 2.34 -28.39
N MET A 10 3.09 1.92 -27.69
CA MET A 10 3.52 2.59 -26.46
C MET A 10 4.75 3.42 -26.78
N ASP A 11 4.60 4.75 -26.71
CA ASP A 11 5.67 5.71 -26.93
C ASP A 11 6.86 5.36 -26.00
N GLU A 12 8.07 5.50 -26.51
CA GLU A 12 9.30 5.27 -25.74
C GLU A 12 9.32 6.15 -24.48
N LYS A 13 8.75 7.35 -24.58
CA LYS A 13 8.54 8.25 -23.45
C LYS A 13 7.64 7.66 -22.37
N ASP A 14 6.50 7.07 -22.75
CA ASP A 14 5.56 6.45 -21.79
C ASP A 14 6.21 5.28 -21.05
N ARG A 15 7.03 4.49 -21.74
CA ARG A 15 7.77 3.37 -21.14
C ARG A 15 8.76 3.85 -20.08
N ALA A 16 9.53 4.89 -20.40
CA ALA A 16 10.49 5.48 -19.48
C ALA A 16 9.82 6.06 -18.21
N ASP A 17 8.68 6.74 -18.37
CA ASP A 17 7.91 7.29 -17.25
C ASP A 17 7.32 6.19 -16.36
N ILE A 18 6.80 5.11 -16.97
CA ILE A 18 6.31 3.92 -16.27
C ILE A 18 7.43 3.26 -15.46
N ASP A 19 8.61 3.08 -16.05
CA ASP A 19 9.74 2.44 -15.38
C ASP A 19 10.26 3.26 -14.20
N LYS A 20 10.36 4.58 -14.36
CA LYS A 20 10.72 5.49 -13.28
C LYS A 20 9.69 5.45 -12.14
N ALA A 21 8.40 5.46 -12.48
CA ALA A 21 7.33 5.36 -11.49
C ALA A 21 7.35 4.02 -10.75
N MET A 22 7.62 2.92 -11.47
CA MET A 22 7.71 1.58 -10.90
C MET A 22 8.91 1.43 -9.97
N MET A 23 10.08 1.95 -10.35
CA MET A 23 11.27 1.96 -9.52
C MET A 23 11.01 2.68 -8.19
N TRP A 24 10.34 3.83 -8.24
CA TRP A 24 9.97 4.56 -7.04
C TRP A 24 9.02 3.78 -6.13
N LEU A 25 7.99 3.12 -6.70
CA LEU A 25 7.07 2.28 -5.93
C LEU A 25 7.77 1.08 -5.29
N TRP A 26 8.73 0.48 -5.99
CA TRP A 26 9.57 -0.59 -5.46
C TRP A 26 10.44 -0.14 -4.30
N LEU A 27 11.00 1.06 -4.38
CA LEU A 27 11.78 1.65 -3.30
C LEU A 27 10.93 1.82 -2.04
N VAL A 28 9.71 2.34 -2.17
CA VAL A 28 8.76 2.50 -1.06
C VAL A 28 8.38 1.14 -0.49
N TRP A 29 8.12 0.15 -1.35
CA TRP A 29 7.83 -1.22 -0.92
C TRP A 29 8.97 -1.84 -0.11
N ALA A 30 10.21 -1.70 -0.58
CA ALA A 30 11.39 -2.17 0.13
C ALA A 30 11.59 -1.44 1.47
N ALA A 31 11.35 -0.12 1.50
CA ALA A 31 11.41 0.67 2.72
C ALA A 31 10.39 0.21 3.78
N GLN A 32 9.18 -0.18 3.38
CA GLN A 32 8.18 -0.74 4.31
C GLN A 32 8.62 -2.08 4.90
N MET A 33 9.21 -2.97 4.09
CA MET A 33 9.79 -4.23 4.58
C MET A 33 10.94 -3.98 5.56
N ALA A 34 11.83 -3.03 5.23
CA ALA A 34 12.93 -2.65 6.12
C ALA A 34 12.41 -2.07 7.45
N MET A 35 11.34 -1.27 7.42
CA MET A 35 10.72 -0.73 8.64
C MET A 35 10.25 -1.83 9.59
N LEU A 36 9.67 -2.93 9.08
CA LEU A 36 9.27 -4.06 9.92
C LEU A 36 10.47 -4.74 10.60
N VAL A 37 11.58 -4.89 9.88
CA VAL A 37 12.83 -5.43 10.45
C VAL A 37 13.35 -4.52 11.56
N VAL A 38 13.33 -3.20 11.34
CA VAL A 38 13.73 -2.22 12.35
C VAL A 38 12.87 -2.35 13.62
N LEU A 39 11.55 -2.50 13.49
CA LEU A 39 10.68 -2.73 14.65
C LEU A 39 11.07 -3.99 15.44
N VAL A 40 11.41 -5.07 14.75
CA VAL A 40 11.88 -6.31 15.40
C VAL A 40 13.18 -6.08 16.15
N VAL A 41 14.14 -5.38 15.55
CA VAL A 41 15.42 -5.06 16.18
C VAL A 41 15.21 -4.19 17.41
N ILE A 42 14.39 -3.13 17.31
CA ILE A 42 14.10 -2.24 18.45
C ILE A 42 13.43 -3.02 19.58
N ALA A 43 12.45 -3.87 19.27
CA ALA A 43 11.76 -4.69 20.26
C ALA A 43 12.71 -5.62 21.03
N HIS A 44 13.74 -6.17 20.37
CA HIS A 44 14.70 -7.06 21.03
C HIS A 44 15.75 -6.31 21.84
N LEU A 45 16.26 -5.19 21.31
CA LEU A 45 17.34 -4.45 21.95
C LEU A 45 16.85 -3.58 23.11
N PHE A 46 15.67 -2.98 22.97
CA PHE A 46 15.13 -2.01 23.92
C PHE A 46 13.87 -2.49 24.64
N GLY A 47 13.26 -3.59 24.20
CA GLY A 47 12.02 -4.12 24.79
C GLY A 47 12.16 -4.43 26.29
N PRO A 48 13.22 -5.11 26.75
CA PRO A 48 13.39 -5.40 28.18
C PRO A 48 13.47 -4.13 29.04
N GLN A 49 14.25 -3.13 28.62
CA GLN A 49 14.44 -1.88 29.35
C GLN A 49 13.13 -1.06 29.41
N ILE A 50 12.39 -1.03 28.30
CA ILE A 50 11.10 -0.31 28.24
C ILE A 50 10.06 -1.00 29.13
N ARG A 51 10.01 -2.34 29.16
CA ARG A 51 9.08 -3.10 30.01
C ARG A 51 9.33 -2.87 31.50
N GLU A 52 10.60 -2.80 31.90
CA GLU A 52 10.98 -2.52 33.28
C GLU A 52 10.54 -1.11 33.71
N GLN A 53 10.69 -0.12 32.82
CA GLN A 53 10.29 1.27 33.09
C GLN A 53 8.78 1.49 33.12
N ILE A 54 8.03 0.82 32.23
CA ILE A 54 6.58 0.99 32.15
C ILE A 54 5.89 0.42 33.40
N GLY A 55 6.51 -0.56 34.07
CA GLY A 55 5.90 -1.25 35.20
C GLY A 55 4.64 -1.98 34.74
N THR A 56 4.76 -3.26 34.41
CA THR A 56 3.59 -4.09 34.09
C THR A 56 2.74 -4.26 35.35
N GLY A 57 1.85 -3.31 35.61
CA GLY A 57 0.86 -3.41 36.67
C GLY A 57 -0.02 -4.63 36.41
N GLU A 58 -0.23 -5.45 37.45
CA GLU A 58 -1.02 -6.69 37.38
C GLU A 58 -2.45 -6.47 36.85
N ASP A 59 -2.94 -5.23 36.87
CA ASP A 59 -4.28 -4.86 36.43
C ASP A 59 -4.41 -4.56 34.92
N PHE A 60 -3.34 -4.58 34.12
CA PHE A 60 -3.47 -4.22 32.71
C PHE A 60 -4.07 -5.38 31.88
N PRO A 61 -5.24 -5.21 31.23
CA PRO A 61 -5.95 -6.29 30.55
C PRO A 61 -5.35 -6.60 29.17
N LEU A 62 -4.11 -7.11 29.16
CA LEU A 62 -3.35 -7.51 27.97
C LEU A 62 -4.15 -8.42 27.03
N GLY A 63 -4.91 -9.37 27.59
CA GLY A 63 -5.73 -10.29 26.80
C GLY A 63 -6.78 -9.58 25.95
N ILE A 64 -7.45 -8.56 26.52
CA ILE A 64 -8.47 -7.78 25.80
C ILE A 64 -7.80 -6.97 24.68
N LEU A 65 -6.66 -6.34 24.97
CA LEU A 65 -5.95 -5.52 23.98
C LEU A 65 -5.42 -6.36 22.80
N GLN A 66 -4.92 -7.57 23.07
CA GLN A 66 -4.49 -8.51 22.03
C GLN A 66 -5.63 -8.88 21.09
N ILE A 67 -6.82 -9.17 21.63
CA ILE A 67 -8.00 -9.50 20.83
C ILE A 67 -8.43 -8.29 20.01
N MET A 68 -8.53 -7.10 20.62
CA MET A 68 -8.92 -5.88 19.92
C MET A 68 -7.97 -5.55 18.77
N PHE A 69 -6.66 -5.54 19.02
CA PHE A 69 -5.67 -5.26 17.98
C PHE A 69 -5.63 -6.37 16.92
N GLY A 70 -5.88 -7.62 17.29
CA GLY A 70 -6.02 -8.72 16.34
C GLY A 70 -7.17 -8.48 15.37
N ILE A 71 -8.36 -8.14 15.89
CA ILE A 71 -9.55 -7.82 15.07
C ILE A 71 -9.26 -6.62 14.16
N VAL A 72 -8.75 -5.52 14.73
CA VAL A 72 -8.42 -4.31 13.97
C VAL A 72 -7.44 -4.64 12.84
N SER A 73 -6.44 -5.48 13.10
CA SER A 73 -5.45 -5.86 12.08
C SER A 73 -6.06 -6.62 10.91
N VAL A 74 -6.94 -7.59 11.17
CA VAL A 74 -7.65 -8.33 10.12
C VAL A 74 -8.54 -7.40 9.31
N VAL A 75 -9.29 -6.52 9.99
CA VAL A 75 -10.16 -5.53 9.33
C VAL A 75 -9.34 -4.56 8.49
N SER A 76 -8.22 -4.04 9.02
CA SER A 76 -7.31 -3.14 8.31
C SER A 76 -6.74 -3.78 7.04
N LEU A 77 -6.32 -5.04 7.08
CA LEU A 77 -5.86 -5.75 5.88
C LEU A 77 -6.98 -5.94 4.85
N GLY A 78 -8.20 -6.27 5.31
CA GLY A 78 -9.38 -6.34 4.45
C GLY A 78 -9.67 -5.00 3.75
N ILE A 79 -9.61 -3.91 4.51
CA ILE A 79 -9.76 -2.54 4.00
C ILE A 79 -8.66 -2.21 2.99
N ALA A 80 -7.40 -2.55 3.28
CA ALA A 80 -6.28 -2.29 2.37
C ALA A 80 -6.47 -2.99 1.02
N TYR A 81 -6.88 -4.26 1.05
CA TYR A 81 -7.19 -5.02 -0.17
C TYR A 81 -8.38 -4.42 -0.93
N TYR A 82 -9.44 -4.06 -0.21
CA TYR A 82 -10.62 -3.44 -0.79
C TYR A 82 -10.32 -2.06 -1.41
N LEU A 83 -9.51 -1.24 -0.75
CA LEU A 83 -9.08 0.07 -1.25
C LEU A 83 -8.27 -0.07 -2.54
N ARG A 84 -7.28 -0.97 -2.57
CA ARG A 84 -6.53 -1.23 -3.81
C ARG A 84 -7.46 -1.62 -4.96
N LYS A 85 -8.36 -2.59 -4.73
CA LYS A 85 -9.29 -3.07 -5.75
C LYS A 85 -10.25 -1.97 -6.21
N SER A 86 -10.75 -1.15 -5.29
CA SER A 86 -11.76 -0.14 -5.60
C SER A 86 -11.17 1.11 -6.26
N CYS A 87 -9.96 1.51 -5.88
CA CYS A 87 -9.23 2.61 -6.53
C CYS A 87 -8.82 2.25 -7.96
N LEU A 88 -8.37 1.01 -8.19
CA LEU A 88 -8.02 0.54 -9.53
C LEU A 88 -9.27 0.27 -10.39
N GLY A 89 -10.35 -0.23 -9.80
CA GLY A 89 -11.61 -0.54 -10.49
C GLY A 89 -12.48 0.68 -10.84
N GLY A 90 -11.98 1.92 -10.66
CA GLY A 90 -12.70 3.13 -11.08
C GLY A 90 -13.95 3.48 -10.27
N LYS A 91 -14.26 2.75 -9.19
CA LYS A 91 -15.48 2.95 -8.40
C LYS A 91 -15.49 4.25 -7.60
N PHE A 92 -14.32 4.83 -7.33
CA PHE A 92 -14.16 6.05 -6.55
C PHE A 92 -13.95 7.28 -7.44
N ARG A 93 -15.07 7.90 -7.89
CA ARG A 93 -15.05 9.19 -8.62
C ARG A 93 -14.32 10.31 -7.86
N GLN A 94 -14.45 10.36 -6.53
CA GLN A 94 -13.79 11.37 -5.72
C GLN A 94 -12.25 11.24 -5.76
N CYS A 95 -11.74 10.00 -5.72
CA CYS A 95 -10.31 9.74 -5.84
C CYS A 95 -9.79 10.13 -7.24
N GLN A 96 -10.59 9.91 -8.28
CA GLN A 96 -10.27 10.33 -9.64
C GLN A 96 -10.14 11.86 -9.77
N ASN A 97 -11.07 12.62 -9.19
CA ASN A 97 -11.01 14.09 -9.24
C ASN A 97 -9.77 14.65 -8.52
N ILE A 98 -9.44 14.12 -7.35
CA ILE A 98 -8.25 14.52 -6.59
C ILE A 98 -6.97 14.15 -7.37
N CYS A 99 -6.91 12.95 -7.95
CA CYS A 99 -5.76 12.52 -8.74
C CYS A 99 -5.60 13.35 -10.02
N ALA A 100 -6.69 13.74 -10.68
CA ALA A 100 -6.66 14.62 -11.85
C ALA A 100 -6.11 16.01 -11.50
N GLN A 101 -6.53 16.59 -10.36
CA GLN A 101 -5.98 17.85 -9.88
C GLN A 101 -4.48 17.75 -9.55
N LEU A 102 -4.07 16.68 -8.88
CA LEU A 102 -2.66 16.43 -8.56
C LEU A 102 -1.80 16.18 -9.81
N ALA A 103 -2.36 15.51 -10.82
CA ALA A 103 -1.71 15.28 -12.10
C ALA A 103 -1.46 16.59 -12.85
N ALA A 104 -2.47 17.46 -12.93
CA ALA A 104 -2.35 18.79 -13.52
C ALA A 104 -1.28 19.63 -12.80
N ALA A 105 -1.26 19.62 -11.46
CA ALA A 105 -0.29 20.37 -10.67
C ALA A 105 1.16 19.88 -10.85
N ARG A 106 1.36 18.58 -11.13
CA ARG A 106 2.70 17.97 -11.24
C ARG A 106 3.18 17.78 -12.66
N ASN A 107 2.39 18.21 -13.66
CA ASN A 107 2.66 17.97 -15.08
C ASN A 107 2.98 16.50 -15.39
N LYS A 108 2.27 15.58 -14.72
CA LYS A 108 2.40 14.14 -14.88
C LYS A 108 1.11 13.58 -15.48
N PRO A 109 1.18 12.51 -16.28
CA PRO A 109 -0.01 11.87 -16.80
C PRO A 109 -0.90 11.33 -15.66
N ALA A 110 -2.22 11.44 -15.85
CA ALA A 110 -3.20 11.19 -14.79
C ALA A 110 -3.19 9.72 -14.32
N TYR A 111 -3.01 8.75 -15.23
CA TYR A 111 -2.89 7.33 -14.86
C TYR A 111 -1.77 7.05 -13.86
N ILE A 112 -0.58 7.67 -13.99
CA ILE A 112 0.54 7.43 -13.08
C ILE A 112 0.21 7.93 -11.68
N VAL A 113 -0.34 9.15 -11.57
CA VAL A 113 -0.67 9.76 -10.28
C VAL A 113 -1.78 8.97 -9.59
N LYS A 114 -2.80 8.54 -10.34
CA LYS A 114 -3.90 7.69 -9.84
C LYS A 114 -3.38 6.36 -9.30
N TYR A 115 -2.53 5.68 -10.07
CA TYR A 115 -1.95 4.39 -9.66
C TYR A 115 -1.07 4.54 -8.42
N GLN A 116 -0.18 5.54 -8.41
CA GLN A 116 0.69 5.82 -7.27
C GLN A 116 -0.13 6.10 -6.02
N ALA A 117 -1.09 7.04 -6.07
CA ALA A 117 -1.91 7.37 -4.91
C ALA A 117 -2.67 6.15 -4.36
N ALA A 118 -3.28 5.35 -5.24
CA ALA A 118 -3.99 4.13 -4.84
C ALA A 118 -3.09 3.13 -4.12
N ILE A 119 -1.89 2.90 -4.66
CA ILE A 119 -0.92 1.98 -4.05
C ILE A 119 -0.35 2.53 -2.76
N PHE A 120 0.00 3.83 -2.70
CA PHE A 120 0.50 4.46 -1.49
C PHE A 120 -0.49 4.34 -0.33
N VAL A 121 -1.78 4.64 -0.58
CA VAL A 121 -2.84 4.54 0.44
C VAL A 121 -2.99 3.08 0.89
N ALA A 122 -3.04 2.13 -0.04
CA ALA A 122 -3.18 0.72 0.31
C ALA A 122 -1.96 0.18 1.08
N MET A 123 -0.74 0.56 0.66
CA MET A 123 0.52 0.10 1.27
C MET A 123 0.82 0.74 2.63
N ALA A 124 0.21 1.88 2.96
CA ALA A 124 0.38 2.51 4.26
C ALA A 124 -0.32 1.74 5.40
N ILE A 125 -1.26 0.86 5.08
CA ILE A 125 -2.08 0.16 6.07
C ILE A 125 -1.34 -1.04 6.71
N PRO A 126 -0.73 -2.00 5.98
CA PRO A 126 -0.08 -3.14 6.62
C PRO A 126 0.96 -2.80 7.69
N PRO A 127 1.82 -1.78 7.54
CA PRO A 127 2.80 -1.42 8.58
C PRO A 127 2.17 -1.07 9.93
N SER A 128 0.94 -0.53 9.96
CA SER A 128 0.25 -0.21 11.22
C SER A 128 -0.04 -1.46 12.06
N VAL A 129 -0.29 -2.60 11.41
CA VAL A 129 -0.44 -3.91 12.07
C VAL A 129 0.85 -4.31 12.80
N GLY A 130 2.00 -4.10 12.16
CA GLY A 130 3.30 -4.34 12.80
C GLY A 130 3.51 -3.44 14.02
N ILE A 131 3.08 -2.17 13.93
CA ILE A 131 3.14 -1.21 15.05
C ILE A 131 2.23 -1.66 16.20
N TYR A 132 1.03 -2.19 15.94
CA TYR A 132 0.17 -2.73 17.01
C TYR A 132 0.83 -3.89 17.76
N GLY A 133 1.46 -4.81 17.03
CA GLY A 133 2.26 -5.88 17.63
C GLY A 133 3.43 -5.34 18.45
N PHE A 134 4.12 -4.33 17.94
CA PHE A 134 5.23 -3.68 18.64
C PHE A 134 4.75 -3.05 19.96
N ILE A 135 3.66 -2.29 19.93
CA ILE A 135 3.06 -1.68 21.13
C ILE A 135 2.68 -2.77 22.14
N LEU A 136 2.01 -3.86 21.72
CA LEU A 136 1.70 -4.98 22.61
C LEU A 136 2.95 -5.58 23.25
N SER A 137 4.03 -5.70 22.49
CA SER A 137 5.30 -6.19 23.02
C SER A 137 5.89 -5.26 24.09
N LEU A 138 5.71 -3.94 23.98
CA LEU A 138 6.17 -3.00 25.01
C LEU A 138 5.36 -3.13 26.30
N PHE A 139 4.06 -3.44 26.21
CA PHE A 139 3.20 -3.73 27.36
C PHE A 139 3.41 -5.11 27.98
N GLY A 140 4.41 -5.88 27.54
CA GLY A 140 4.74 -7.17 28.13
C GLY A 140 4.09 -8.38 27.45
N ALA A 141 3.43 -8.21 26.29
CA ALA A 141 2.98 -9.36 25.52
C ALA A 141 4.17 -10.25 25.09
N THR A 142 3.92 -11.55 24.96
CA THR A 142 4.93 -12.52 24.52
C THR A 142 5.46 -12.16 23.13
N TYR A 143 6.77 -12.34 22.91
CA TYR A 143 7.39 -12.12 21.60
C TYR A 143 6.71 -12.94 20.48
N ALA A 144 6.15 -14.10 20.80
CA ALA A 144 5.35 -14.90 19.86
C ALA A 144 4.17 -14.11 19.26
N VAL A 145 3.45 -13.34 20.08
CA VAL A 145 2.33 -12.49 19.62
C VAL A 145 2.88 -11.38 18.73
N PHE A 146 3.95 -10.70 19.16
CA PHE A 146 4.61 -9.68 18.35
C PHE A 146 5.02 -10.21 16.96
N TYR A 147 5.67 -11.38 16.91
CA TYR A 147 6.08 -12.00 15.65
C TYR A 147 4.89 -12.35 14.76
N ALA A 148 3.77 -12.81 15.33
CA ALA A 148 2.57 -13.08 14.55
C ALA A 148 2.06 -11.81 13.85
N PHE A 149 2.00 -10.67 14.55
CA PHE A 149 1.63 -9.38 13.94
C PHE A 149 2.62 -8.92 12.88
N ILE A 150 3.93 -9.10 13.10
CA ILE A 150 4.96 -8.78 12.10
C ILE A 150 4.82 -9.65 10.84
N ILE A 151 4.60 -10.96 10.99
CA ILE A 151 4.40 -11.88 9.87
C ILE A 151 3.14 -11.50 9.09
N VAL A 152 2.03 -11.25 9.79
CA VAL A 152 0.76 -10.82 9.17
C VAL A 152 0.93 -9.50 8.43
N SER A 153 1.63 -8.54 9.01
CA SER A 153 1.98 -7.26 8.38
C SER A 153 2.85 -7.47 7.13
N ALA A 154 3.90 -8.29 7.22
CA ALA A 154 4.78 -8.61 6.11
C ALA A 154 4.04 -9.31 4.96
N ILE A 155 3.13 -10.25 5.26
CA ILE A 155 2.24 -10.86 4.27
C ILE A 155 1.39 -9.78 3.60
N GLY A 156 0.84 -8.84 4.36
CA GLY A 156 0.10 -7.70 3.82
C GLY A 156 0.93 -6.86 2.85
N VAL A 157 2.17 -6.52 3.21
CA VAL A 157 3.11 -5.78 2.34
C VAL A 157 3.45 -6.59 1.07
N VAL A 158 3.69 -7.89 1.19
CA VAL A 158 3.99 -8.77 0.05
C VAL A 158 2.79 -8.91 -0.89
N CYS A 159 1.58 -9.14 -0.37
CA CYS A 159 0.35 -9.20 -1.17
C CYS A 159 0.07 -7.88 -1.89
N LEU A 160 0.49 -6.75 -1.31
CA LEU A 160 0.33 -5.42 -1.91
C LEU A 160 1.48 -5.00 -2.84
N ARG A 161 2.35 -5.93 -3.28
CA ARG A 161 3.43 -5.64 -4.23
C ARG A 161 2.92 -4.91 -5.48
N PRO A 162 3.59 -3.83 -5.92
CA PRO A 162 3.25 -3.12 -7.16
C PRO A 162 3.49 -4.01 -8.37
N LYS A 163 2.59 -3.97 -9.36
CA LYS A 163 2.64 -4.80 -10.58
C LYS A 163 2.64 -3.92 -11.82
N LYS A 164 3.68 -4.03 -12.66
CA LYS A 164 3.81 -3.25 -13.90
C LYS A 164 2.65 -3.47 -14.88
N THR A 165 2.09 -4.68 -14.91
CA THR A 165 0.95 -5.02 -15.76
C THR A 165 -0.30 -4.18 -15.47
N GLU A 166 -0.57 -3.85 -14.20
CA GLU A 166 -1.71 -3.01 -13.81
C GLU A 166 -1.55 -1.57 -14.32
N LEU A 167 -0.33 -1.04 -14.29
CA LEU A 167 -0.03 0.31 -14.75
C LEU A 167 -0.14 0.42 -16.29
N ILE A 168 0.31 -0.61 -17.01
CA ILE A 168 0.16 -0.69 -18.46
C ILE A 168 -1.33 -0.74 -18.86
N ALA A 169 -2.12 -1.56 -18.16
CA ALA A 169 -3.56 -1.65 -18.40
C ALA A 169 -4.28 -0.30 -18.21
N LEU A 170 -3.90 0.48 -17.18
CA LEU A 170 -4.44 1.82 -16.96
C LEU A 170 -4.07 2.80 -18.07
N CYS A 171 -2.82 2.74 -18.56
CA CYS A 171 -2.37 3.57 -19.68
C CYS A 171 -3.19 3.25 -20.95
N GLN A 172 -3.43 1.97 -21.23
CA GLN A 172 -4.24 1.54 -22.37
C GLN A 172 -5.70 2.00 -22.26
N SER A 173 -6.32 1.88 -21.08
CA SER A 173 -7.70 2.35 -20.88
C SER A 173 -7.84 3.85 -21.10
N GLU A 174 -6.88 4.65 -20.61
CA GLU A 174 -6.94 6.11 -20.77
C GLU A 174 -6.75 6.55 -22.23
N LYS A 175 -5.89 5.85 -22.98
CA LYS A 175 -5.74 6.08 -24.44
C LYS A 175 -7.00 5.70 -25.21
N ALA A 176 -7.68 4.62 -24.83
CA ALA A 176 -8.94 4.21 -25.45
C ALA A 176 -10.04 5.25 -25.20
N ASP A 177 -10.20 5.72 -23.96
CA ASP A 177 -11.18 6.75 -23.59
C ASP A 177 -10.92 8.07 -24.35
N ALA A 178 -9.65 8.46 -24.51
CA ALA A 178 -9.26 9.66 -25.26
C ALA A 178 -9.53 9.52 -26.77
N ALA A 179 -9.43 8.32 -27.34
CA ALA A 179 -9.76 8.06 -28.74
C ALA A 179 -11.28 8.13 -28.97
N GLU A 180 -12.08 7.54 -28.08
CA GLU A 180 -13.54 7.58 -28.15
C GLU A 180 -14.08 9.02 -28.06
N GLN A 181 -13.51 9.85 -27.17
CA GLN A 181 -13.88 11.26 -27.05
C GLN A 181 -13.62 12.07 -28.34
N LYS A 182 -12.55 11.76 -29.09
CA LYS A 182 -12.25 12.44 -30.37
C LYS A 182 -13.25 12.07 -31.48
N THR A 183 -13.83 10.87 -31.41
CA THR A 183 -14.75 10.37 -32.44
C THR A 183 -16.19 10.81 -32.24
N LYS A 184 -16.53 11.41 -31.09
CA LYS A 184 -17.87 11.93 -30.83
C LYS A 184 -17.92 13.39 -31.33
N PRO A 185 -18.48 13.68 -32.52
CA PRO A 185 -18.59 15.05 -33.00
C PRO A 185 -19.42 15.85 -31.98
N GLU A 186 -18.96 17.06 -31.66
CA GLU A 186 -19.72 18.03 -30.88
C GLU A 186 -21.05 18.27 -31.61
N ALA A 187 -22.13 17.74 -31.03
CA ALA A 187 -23.50 17.86 -31.52
C ALA A 187 -24.15 19.13 -30.97
#